data_AF-A0A2T7NTV7-F1
#
_entry.id   AF-A0A2T7NTV7-F1
#
_cell.length_a   1.000
_cell.length_b   1.000
_cell.length_c   1.000
_cell.angle_alpha   90.00
_cell.angle_beta   90.00
_cell.angle_gamma   90.00
#
_symmetry.space_group_name_H-M   'P 1'
#
loop_
_entity.id
_entity.type
_entity.pdbx_description
1 polymer ?
#
loop_
_entity_poly.entity_id
_entity_poly.type
_entity_poly.pdbx_seq_one_letter_code
_entity_poly.pdbx_strand_id
1 'polypeptide(L)' 'MPPLRQIPDSIKALSDQELADQLIAHNVTLGPILPSTRRVYEIKLYELQTGEKPAPASPYPPVDEDDDKG' A
#
# COMPACT_ATOMS: atom_id res chain seq x y z
N MET A 1 6.98 16.94 -16.90
CA MET A 1 6.95 16.30 -15.57
C MET A 1 6.13 15.03 -15.70
N PRO A 2 6.62 13.86 -15.26
CA PRO A 2 5.77 12.68 -15.20
C PRO A 2 4.62 12.95 -14.20
N PRO A 3 3.40 12.47 -14.46
CA PRO A 3 2.31 12.61 -13.51
C PRO A 3 2.69 11.89 -12.21
N LEU A 4 2.32 12.50 -11.07
CA LEU A 4 2.40 11.81 -9.78
C LEU A 4 1.66 10.48 -9.93
N ARG A 5 2.34 9.36 -9.66
CA ARG A 5 1.76 8.02 -9.70
C ARG A 5 0.69 7.95 -8.61
N GLN A 6 -0.57 8.09 -9.01
CA GLN A 6 -1.74 8.04 -8.15
C GLN A 6 -2.31 6.62 -8.14
N ILE A 7 -2.88 6.22 -7.01
CA ILE A 7 -3.69 4.99 -6.96
C ILE A 7 -4.90 5.20 -7.87
N PRO A 8 -5.17 4.28 -8.82
CA PRO A 8 -6.33 4.38 -9.70
C PRO A 8 -7.62 4.30 -8.89
N ASP A 9 -8.64 5.05 -9.32
CA ASP A 9 -9.96 5.04 -8.68
C ASP A 9 -10.59 3.64 -8.64
N SER A 10 -10.23 2.77 -9.59
CA SER A 10 -10.66 1.36 -9.59
C SER A 10 -10.22 0.60 -8.33
N ILE A 11 -9.04 0.90 -7.76
CA ILE A 11 -8.57 0.30 -6.51
C ILE A 11 -9.25 0.98 -5.31
N LYS A 12 -9.44 2.30 -5.35
CA LYS A 12 -10.09 3.05 -4.27
C LYS A 12 -11.59 2.74 -4.13
N ALA A 13 -12.22 2.33 -5.23
CA ALA A 13 -13.62 1.93 -5.27
C ALA A 13 -13.87 0.51 -4.70
N LEU A 14 -12.82 -0.28 -4.48
CA LEU A 14 -12.94 -1.62 -3.89
C LEU A 14 -13.41 -1.51 -2.44
N SER A 15 -14.31 -2.40 -2.04
CA SER A 15 -14.67 -2.61 -0.65
C SER A 15 -13.47 -3.19 0.12
N ASP A 16 -13.47 -3.08 1.46
CA ASP A 16 -12.40 -3.63 2.28
C ASP A 16 -12.22 -5.15 2.03
N GLN A 17 -13.34 -5.88 1.90
CA GLN A 17 -13.33 -7.31 1.59
C GLN A 17 -12.72 -7.61 0.21
N GLU A 18 -13.02 -6.80 -0.81
CA GLU A 18 -12.52 -6.99 -2.17
C GLU A 18 -11.03 -6.65 -2.28
N LEU A 19 -10.61 -5.59 -1.58
CA LEU A 19 -9.20 -5.23 -1.43
C LEU A 19 -8.43 -6.36 -0.74
N ALA A 20 -9.01 -6.96 0.30
CA ALA A 20 -8.42 -8.09 0.99
C ALA A 20 -8.28 -9.31 0.09
N ASP A 21 -9.34 -9.68 -0.61
CA ASP A 21 -9.36 -10.86 -1.49
C ASP A 21 -8.28 -10.76 -2.59
N GLN A 22 -8.17 -9.60 -3.24
CA GLN A 22 -7.15 -9.38 -4.27
C GLN A 22 -5.73 -9.44 -3.71
N LEU A 23 -5.49 -8.87 -2.53
CA LEU A 23 -4.17 -8.93 -1.89
C LEU A 23 -3.83 -10.37 -1.46
N ILE A 24 -4.78 -11.13 -0.94
CA ILE A 24 -4.61 -12.55 -0.59
C ILE A 24 -4.33 -13.39 -1.84
N ALA A 25 -5.00 -13.10 -2.96
CA ALA A 25 -4.74 -13.75 -4.25
C ALA A 25 -3.29 -13.53 -4.74
N HIS A 26 -2.66 -12.43 -4.34
CA HIS A 26 -1.24 -12.15 -4.54
C HIS A 26 -0.32 -12.70 -3.42
N ASN A 27 -0.82 -13.61 -2.58
CA ASN A 27 -0.12 -14.21 -1.43
C ASN A 27 0.30 -13.19 -0.35
N VAL A 28 -0.40 -12.05 -0.25
CA VAL A 28 -0.18 -11.10 0.85
C VAL A 28 -0.92 -11.59 2.08
N THR A 29 -0.19 -11.72 3.20
CA THR A 29 -0.82 -11.97 4.50
C THR A 29 -1.40 -10.67 5.03
N LEU A 30 -2.71 -10.65 5.27
CA LEU A 30 -3.43 -9.45 5.71
C LEU A 30 -3.92 -9.59 7.14
N GLY A 31 -3.77 -8.50 7.89
CA GLY A 31 -4.50 -8.28 9.12
C GLY A 31 -5.86 -7.61 8.86
N PRO A 32 -6.55 -7.15 9.91
CA PRO A 32 -7.78 -6.39 9.76
C PRO A 32 -7.54 -5.11 8.95
N ILE A 33 -8.41 -4.84 7.99
CA ILE A 33 -8.38 -3.59 7.22
C ILE A 33 -9.06 -2.50 8.04
N LEU A 34 -8.24 -1.61 8.58
CA LEU A 34 -8.68 -0.40 9.27
C LEU A 34 -8.67 0.79 8.31
N PRO A 35 -9.45 1.86 8.58
CA PRO A 35 -9.46 3.07 7.75
C PRO A 35 -8.06 3.69 7.59
N SER A 36 -7.23 3.62 8.62
CA SER A 36 -5.85 4.11 8.63
C SER A 36 -4.90 3.25 7.79
N THR A 37 -5.14 1.94 7.71
CA THR A 37 -4.31 0.99 6.96
C THR A 37 -4.80 0.73 5.54
N ARG A 38 -6.05 1.07 5.21
CA ARG A 38 -6.65 0.87 3.88
C ARG A 38 -5.79 1.46 2.78
N ARG A 39 -5.29 2.68 2.96
CA ARG A 39 -4.41 3.35 1.99
C ARG A 39 -3.10 2.60 1.75
N VAL A 40 -2.55 1.93 2.78
CA VAL A 40 -1.34 1.11 2.66
C VAL A 40 -1.64 -0.12 1.78
N TYR A 41 -2.78 -0.76 2.00
CA TYR A 41 -3.23 -1.91 1.22
C TYR A 41 -3.56 -1.55 -0.23
N GLU A 42 -4.16 -0.38 -0.48
CA GLU A 42 -4.40 0.16 -1.83
C GLU A 42 -3.08 0.37 -2.59
N ILE A 43 -2.07 0.97 -1.93
CA ILE A 43 -0.71 1.12 -2.48
C ILE A 43 -0.10 -0.23 -2.79
N LYS A 44 -0.20 -1.18 -1.86
CA LYS A 44 0.34 -2.53 -2.03
C LYS A 44 -0.30 -3.25 -3.21
N LEU A 45 -1.62 -3.15 -3.37
CA LEU A 45 -2.34 -3.77 -4.47
C LEU A 45 -1.93 -3.16 -5.82
N TYR A 46 -1.81 -1.83 -5.88
CA TYR A 46 -1.31 -1.15 -7.08
C TYR A 46 0.12 -1.58 -7.44
N GLU A 47 1.01 -1.69 -6.44
CA GLU A 47 2.37 -2.20 -6.61
C GLU A 47 2.37 -3.63 -7.19
N LEU A 48 1.49 -4.50 -6.70
CA LEU A 48 1.41 -5.89 -7.16
C LEU A 48 0.84 -6.01 -8.60
N GLN A 49 -0.07 -5.12 -8.98
CA GLN A 49 -0.66 -5.12 -10.32
C GLN A 49 0.27 -4.50 -11.38
N THR A 50 1.02 -3.46 -11.01
CA THR A 50 1.82 -2.67 -11.97
C THR A 50 3.32 -2.94 -11.89
N GLY A 51 3.80 -3.54 -10.78
CA GLY A 51 5.22 -3.63 -10.46
C GLY A 51 5.85 -2.28 -10.06
N GLU A 52 5.06 -1.22 -9.92
CA GLU A 52 5.53 0.13 -9.66
C GLU A 52 5.08 0.66 -8.30
N LYS A 53 6.03 1.22 -7.54
CA LYS A 53 5.74 1.92 -6.29
C LYS A 53 5.14 3.30 -6.60
N PRO A 54 3.88 3.57 -6.22
CA PRO A 54 3.34 4.91 -6.32
C PRO A 54 4.14 5.79 -5.36
N ALA A 55 4.28 7.08 -5.69
CA ALA A 55 5.12 7.98 -4.90
C ALA A 55 4.68 7.89 -3.43
N PRO A 56 5.62 7.68 -2.49
CA PRO A 56 5.26 7.50 -1.09
C PRO A 56 4.56 8.78 -0.61
N ALA A 57 3.28 8.67 -0.28
CA ALA A 57 2.61 9.67 0.52
C ALA A 57 3.01 9.41 1.98
N SER A 58 4.25 9.72 2.36
CA SER A 58 4.67 9.60 3.76
C SER A 58 4.76 10.97 4.44
N PRO A 59 4.00 11.20 5.52
CA PRO A 59 4.33 12.15 6.57
C PRO A 59 5.40 11.66 7.55
N TYR A 60 5.82 10.38 7.48
CA TYR A 60 6.84 9.86 8.38
C TYR A 60 8.17 9.62 7.64
N PRO A 61 9.29 10.18 8.13
CA PRO A 61 10.61 9.82 7.63
C PRO A 61 10.84 8.31 7.86
N PRO A 62 11.74 7.67 7.10
CA PRO A 62 12.25 6.36 7.47
C PRO A 62 12.65 6.44 8.94
N VAL A 63 12.10 5.55 9.77
CA VAL A 63 12.72 5.28 11.05
C VAL A 63 14.08 4.70 10.68
N ASP A 64 15.14 5.49 10.81
CA ASP A 64 16.48 4.95 10.84
C ASP A 64 16.47 3.95 12.00
N GLU A 65 16.47 2.66 11.67
CA GLU A 65 16.72 1.56 12.60
C GLU A 65 18.19 1.62 13.03
N ASP A 66 18.60 2.73 13.67
CA ASP A 66 19.87 2.89 14.37
C ASP A 66 19.64 2.61 15.86
N ASP A 67 19.25 1.38 16.17
CA ASP A 67 19.43 0.78 17.50
C ASP A 67 20.05 -0.60 17.33
N ASP A 68 21.33 -0.64 16.97
CA ASP A 68 22.27 -1.71 17.38
C ASP A 68 23.72 -1.28 17.05
N LYS A 69 24.40 -0.63 18.00
CA LYS A 69 25.77 -1.03 18.41
C LYS A 69 26.39 -0.13 19.49
N GLY A 70 26.75 -0.77 20.61
CA GLY A 70 28.04 -0.57 21.30
C GLY A 70 28.03 0.28 22.56
#